data_AF-A0A0F9Q3V3-F1
#
_entry.id   AF-A0A0F9Q3V3-F1
#
_cell.length_a   1.000
_cell.length_b   1.000
_cell.length_c   1.000
_cell.angle_alpha   90.00
_cell.angle_beta   90.00
_cell.angle_gamma   90.00
#
_symmetry.space_group_name_H-M   'P 1'
#
loop_
_entity.id
_entity.type
_entity.pdbx_description
1 polymer ?
#
loop_
_entity_poly.entity_id
_entity_poly.type
_entity_poly.pdbx_seq_one_letter_code
_entity_poly.pdbx_strand_id
1 'polypeptide(L)'
;DSIDCNAWFRLESAAKTQLLWETDDNVANDDDNATTPNQILTAGTMAAQGRIYMIDCTDINAIRFYVDGVLTGAGDMGGLTGAIGNVQPYFAVSKARSSTNTGTGTMLIDYVKVWQDRS
;
A
#
# COMPACT_ATOMS: atom_id res chain seq x y z
N ASP A 1 -1.28 -1.51 -15.18
CA ASP A 1 -1.47 -0.27 -14.44
C ASP A 1 -1.21 0.90 -15.39
N SER A 2 -1.87 2.05 -15.23
CA SER A 2 -1.54 3.28 -15.95
C SER A 2 -1.50 4.49 -15.00
N ILE A 3 -1.30 4.22 -13.70
CA ILE A 3 -1.07 5.26 -12.71
C ILE A 3 0.43 5.48 -12.64
N ASP A 4 0.85 6.59 -13.23
CA ASP A 4 2.25 7.02 -13.39
C ASP A 4 2.90 7.48 -12.06
N CYS A 5 2.22 7.34 -10.92
CA CYS A 5 2.69 7.87 -9.64
C CYS A 5 1.89 7.24 -8.49
N ASN A 6 2.51 6.39 -7.68
CA ASN A 6 1.83 5.76 -6.55
C ASN A 6 2.78 5.32 -5.42
N ALA A 7 2.23 5.24 -4.21
CA ALA A 7 2.80 4.47 -3.11
C ALA A 7 1.66 3.73 -2.42
N TRP A 8 1.74 2.40 -2.30
CA TRP A 8 0.61 1.63 -1.81
C TRP A 8 1.00 0.42 -0.97
N PHE A 9 0.00 -0.10 -0.26
CA PHE A 9 -0.02 -1.45 0.30
C PHE A 9 -1.03 -2.31 -0.47
N ARG A 10 -0.70 -3.59 -0.71
CA ARG A 10 -1.63 -4.55 -1.31
C ARG A 10 -1.58 -5.87 -0.57
N LEU A 11 -2.76 -6.39 -0.30
CA LEU A 11 -2.95 -7.77 0.13
C LEU A 11 -3.58 -8.53 -1.04
N GLU A 12 -2.99 -9.66 -1.38
CA GLU A 12 -3.54 -10.53 -2.41
C GLU A 12 -4.32 -11.69 -1.78
N SER A 13 -5.08 -12.38 -2.62
CA SER A 13 -5.78 -13.60 -2.21
C SER A 13 -4.80 -14.71 -1.79
N ALA A 14 -5.33 -15.87 -1.37
CA ALA A 14 -4.58 -16.99 -0.77
C ALA A 14 -3.31 -17.47 -1.50
N ALA A 15 -3.05 -17.05 -2.74
CA ALA A 15 -1.81 -17.30 -3.47
C ALA A 15 -0.60 -16.49 -2.96
N LYS A 16 -0.78 -15.33 -2.32
CA LYS A 16 0.29 -14.50 -1.76
C LYS A 16 -0.16 -13.94 -0.41
N THR A 17 0.27 -14.57 0.68
CA THR A 17 -0.16 -14.24 2.05
C THR A 17 0.67 -13.12 2.69
N GLN A 18 1.69 -12.63 1.98
CA GLN A 18 2.51 -11.52 2.44
C GLN A 18 1.84 -10.21 2.06
N LEU A 19 1.90 -9.23 2.97
CA LEU A 19 1.61 -7.86 2.62
C LEU A 19 2.67 -7.38 1.64
N LEU A 20 2.22 -6.75 0.56
CA LEU A 20 3.07 -6.10 -0.42
C LEU A 20 3.06 -4.60 -0.21
N TRP A 21 4.15 -3.95 -0.62
CA TRP A 21 4.23 -2.51 -0.79
C TRP A 21 4.88 -2.21 -2.14
N GLU A 22 4.64 -1.00 -2.65
CA GLU A 22 5.18 -0.53 -3.93
C GLU A 22 5.35 0.98 -3.91
N THR A 23 6.32 1.46 -4.70
CA THR A 23 6.45 2.86 -5.13
C THR A 23 6.63 2.92 -6.65
N ASP A 24 5.95 3.86 -7.29
CA ASP A 24 6.13 4.22 -8.70
C ASP A 24 6.25 5.75 -8.82
N ASP A 25 7.32 6.21 -9.46
CA ASP A 25 7.68 7.62 -9.59
C ASP A 25 7.61 8.15 -11.04
N ASN A 26 6.94 7.41 -11.94
CA ASN A 26 6.87 7.64 -13.38
C ASN A 26 8.16 7.34 -14.15
N VAL A 27 9.23 6.91 -13.47
CA VAL A 27 10.53 6.62 -14.07
C VAL A 27 11.00 5.23 -13.69
N ALA A 28 11.05 4.94 -12.40
CA ALA A 28 11.32 3.68 -11.79
C ALA A 28 10.05 3.14 -11.13
N ASN A 29 9.78 1.86 -11.37
CA ASN A 29 8.71 1.13 -10.73
C ASN A 29 9.34 0.04 -9.85
N ASP A 30 9.11 0.14 -8.53
CA ASP A 30 9.58 -0.82 -7.53
C ASP A 30 8.42 -1.72 -7.08
N ASP A 31 8.09 -2.66 -7.96
CA ASP A 31 6.85 -3.44 -7.95
C ASP A 31 6.84 -4.56 -6.90
N ASP A 32 5.69 -4.72 -6.24
CA ASP A 32 5.31 -5.94 -5.53
C ASP A 32 6.27 -6.44 -4.43
N ASN A 33 6.95 -5.51 -3.76
CA ASN A 33 7.91 -5.82 -2.72
C ASN A 33 7.24 -6.48 -1.51
N ALA A 34 7.73 -7.66 -1.13
CA ALA A 34 7.28 -8.32 0.07
C ALA A 34 7.76 -7.54 1.31
N THR A 35 6.83 -7.27 2.23
CA THR A 35 7.22 -6.86 3.58
C THR A 35 8.17 -7.89 4.19
N THR A 36 9.14 -7.42 5.00
CA THR A 36 10.12 -8.29 5.65
C THR A 36 9.46 -9.50 6.36
N PRO A 37 10.13 -10.66 6.46
CA PRO A 37 9.48 -11.99 6.53
C PRO A 37 8.56 -12.31 7.74
N ASN A 38 8.31 -11.37 8.65
CA ASN A 38 7.56 -11.61 9.89
C ASN A 38 6.16 -11.00 9.93
N GLN A 39 5.68 -10.38 8.84
CA GLN A 39 4.31 -9.87 8.75
C GLN A 39 3.46 -10.68 7.76
N ILE A 40 3.26 -11.96 8.09
CA ILE A 40 2.24 -12.78 7.43
C ILE A 40 0.88 -12.35 7.98
N LEU A 41 0.21 -11.48 7.23
CA LEU A 41 -1.15 -11.04 7.54
C LEU A 41 -2.13 -12.13 7.10
N THR A 42 -2.32 -13.14 7.95
CA THR A 42 -3.39 -14.12 7.70
C THR A 42 -4.74 -13.41 7.79
N ALA A 43 -5.63 -13.67 6.82
CA ALA A 43 -6.94 -12.99 6.73
C ALA A 43 -7.76 -13.03 8.04
N GLY A 44 -7.60 -14.09 8.84
CA GLY A 44 -8.24 -14.21 10.17
C GLY A 44 -7.70 -13.25 11.22
N THR A 45 -6.43 -12.84 11.15
CA THR A 45 -5.84 -11.86 12.06
C THR A 45 -6.15 -10.41 11.68
N MET A 46 -6.35 -10.13 10.40
CA MET A 46 -6.73 -8.79 9.90
C MET A 46 -8.18 -8.44 10.24
N ALA A 47 -9.09 -9.40 10.03
CA ALA A 47 -10.51 -9.20 10.29
C ALA A 47 -10.84 -9.10 11.78
N ALA A 48 -10.01 -9.68 12.66
CA ALA A 48 -10.30 -9.77 14.09
C ALA A 48 -9.83 -8.58 14.92
N GLN A 49 -8.80 -7.83 14.49
CA GLN A 49 -8.16 -6.81 15.35
C GLN A 49 -7.97 -5.44 14.71
N GLY A 50 -8.24 -5.28 13.41
CA GLY A 50 -7.83 -4.07 12.69
C GLY A 50 -6.30 -3.92 12.67
N ARG A 51 -5.78 -3.13 11.74
CA ARG A 51 -4.35 -2.81 11.65
C ARG A 51 -4.17 -1.37 11.23
N ILE A 52 -3.06 -0.76 11.65
CA ILE A 52 -2.68 0.58 11.21
C ILE A 52 -1.65 0.43 10.10
N TYR A 53 -2.02 0.82 8.89
CA TYR A 53 -1.10 0.95 7.75
C TYR A 53 -0.74 2.41 7.58
N MET A 54 0.56 2.71 7.53
CA MET A 54 1.06 4.06 7.37
C MET A 54 2.10 4.10 6.26
N ILE A 55 1.95 5.08 5.36
CA ILE A 55 2.96 5.46 4.38
C ILE A 55 3.44 6.84 4.80
N ASP A 56 4.72 6.94 5.10
CA ASP A 56 5.40 8.19 5.43
C ASP A 56 6.03 8.76 4.16
N CYS A 57 5.42 9.83 3.66
CA CYS A 57 5.86 10.58 2.48
C CYS A 57 6.53 11.91 2.85
N THR A 58 7.04 12.07 4.08
CA THR A 58 7.71 13.32 4.50
C THR A 58 8.98 13.63 3.71
N ASP A 59 9.66 12.60 3.21
CA ASP A 59 10.75 12.70 2.25
C ASP A 59 10.44 11.82 1.05
N ILE A 60 10.22 12.47 -0.11
CA ILE A 60 9.84 11.77 -1.34
C ILE A 60 10.96 10.86 -1.86
N ASN A 61 12.21 11.10 -1.47
CA ASN A 61 13.35 10.24 -1.86
C ASN A 61 13.52 9.03 -0.92
N ALA A 62 12.69 8.93 0.12
CA ALA A 62 12.79 7.93 1.17
C ALA A 62 11.41 7.64 1.77
N ILE A 63 10.50 7.13 0.94
CA ILE A 63 9.17 6.70 1.35
C ILE A 63 9.31 5.52 2.31
N ARG A 64 8.61 5.56 3.44
CA ARG A 64 8.66 4.48 4.45
C ARG A 64 7.29 3.88 4.69
N PHE A 65 7.24 2.56 4.72
CA PHE A 65 6.02 1.78 4.92
C PHE A 65 6.03 1.19 6.32
N TYR A 66 4.96 1.40 7.08
CA TYR A 66 4.81 0.86 8.43
C TYR A 66 3.49 0.11 8.60
N VAL A 67 3.55 -0.92 9.43
CA VAL A 67 2.37 -1.64 9.92
C VAL A 67 2.43 -1.69 11.43
N ASP A 68 1.39 -1.17 12.09
CA ASP A 68 1.30 -1.03 13.54
C ASP A 68 2.53 -0.31 14.14
N GLY A 69 3.06 0.68 13.42
CA GLY A 69 4.23 1.47 13.82
C GLY A 69 5.58 0.80 13.61
N VAL A 70 5.62 -0.45 13.11
CA VAL A 70 6.85 -1.14 12.76
C VAL A 70 7.20 -0.89 11.29
N LEU A 71 8.45 -0.51 11.00
CA LEU A 71 8.92 -0.31 9.63
C LEU A 71 8.96 -1.66 8.89
N THR A 72 8.31 -1.73 7.72
CA THR A 72 8.16 -2.97 6.94
C THR A 72 8.70 -2.88 5.52
N GLY A 73 8.92 -1.67 5.00
CA GLY A 73 9.42 -1.41 3.65
C GLY A 73 9.92 0.03 3.50
N ALA A 74 10.74 0.26 2.47
CA ALA A 74 11.22 1.57 2.10
C ALA A 74 11.41 1.63 0.59
N GLY A 75 10.95 2.72 -0.03
CA GLY A 75 11.04 2.97 -1.46
C GLY A 75 11.50 4.40 -1.76
N ASP A 76 11.63 4.71 -3.04
CA ASP A 76 12.08 5.99 -3.56
C ASP A 76 11.06 6.51 -4.58
N MET A 77 10.69 7.77 -4.46
CA MET A 77 9.83 8.47 -5.41
C MET A 77 10.44 9.81 -5.89
N GLY A 78 11.76 9.98 -5.75
CA GLY A 78 12.50 11.19 -6.09
C GLY A 78 12.42 11.62 -7.56
N GLY A 79 12.01 10.74 -8.47
CA GLY A 79 11.77 11.08 -9.88
C GLY A 79 10.52 11.94 -10.12
N LEU A 80 9.62 12.04 -9.14
CA LEU A 80 8.41 12.85 -9.27
C LEU A 80 8.72 14.35 -9.28
N THR A 81 8.19 15.05 -10.29
CA THR A 81 8.32 16.50 -10.40
C THR A 81 6.98 17.17 -10.72
N GLY A 82 6.83 18.42 -10.24
CA GLY A 82 5.66 19.24 -10.53
C GLY A 82 4.35 18.64 -10.05
N ALA A 83 3.28 18.81 -10.85
CA ALA A 83 1.93 18.39 -10.47
C ALA A 83 1.74 16.86 -10.45
N ILE A 84 2.65 16.07 -11.04
CA ILE A 84 2.55 14.61 -11.09
C ILE A 84 2.68 14.02 -9.68
N GLY A 85 3.49 14.63 -8.81
CA GLY A 85 3.63 14.18 -7.42
C GLY A 85 2.46 14.53 -6.49
N ASN A 86 1.43 15.22 -7.00
CA ASN A 86 0.23 15.52 -6.21
C ASN A 86 -0.72 14.31 -6.22
N VAL A 87 -0.58 13.47 -5.20
CA VAL A 87 -1.40 12.27 -5.02
C VAL A 87 -2.58 12.52 -4.07
N GLN A 88 -3.56 11.61 -4.13
CA GLN A 88 -4.68 11.54 -3.19
C GLN A 88 -4.74 10.14 -2.57
N PRO A 89 -5.25 10.01 -1.33
CA PRO A 89 -5.53 8.69 -0.77
C PRO A 89 -6.50 7.90 -1.64
N TYR A 90 -6.20 6.61 -1.86
CA TYR A 90 -7.01 5.70 -2.65
C TYR A 90 -7.15 4.35 -1.94
N PHE A 91 -8.35 3.78 -1.98
CA PHE A 91 -8.66 2.49 -1.39
C PHE A 91 -9.51 1.68 -2.37
N ALA A 92 -9.10 0.43 -2.63
CA ALA A 92 -9.80 -0.43 -3.57
C ALA A 92 -9.87 -1.88 -3.09
N VAL A 93 -11.01 -2.50 -3.40
CA VAL A 93 -11.16 -3.95 -3.37
C VAL A 93 -11.38 -4.39 -4.79
N SER A 94 -10.42 -5.12 -5.33
CA SER A 94 -10.49 -5.67 -6.68
C SER A 94 -10.63 -7.19 -6.62
N LYS A 95 -11.36 -7.72 -7.60
CA LYS A 95 -11.60 -9.16 -7.76
C LYS A 95 -10.75 -9.67 -8.93
N ALA A 96 -10.01 -10.75 -8.72
CA ALA A 96 -9.36 -11.44 -9.82
C ALA A 96 -10.39 -11.91 -10.86
N ARG A 97 -10.18 -11.57 -12.13
CA ARG A 97 -11.06 -11.95 -13.24
C ARG A 97 -11.01 -13.48 -13.42
N SER A 98 -12.00 -14.18 -12.89
CA SER A 98 -12.17 -15.63 -13.08
C SER A 98 -13.65 -15.99 -13.10
N SER A 99 -14.03 -16.91 -13.99
CA SER A 99 -15.38 -17.44 -14.13
C SER A 99 -15.84 -18.29 -12.94
N THR A 100 -14.90 -18.73 -12.09
CA THR A 100 -15.17 -19.57 -10.90
C THR A 100 -15.08 -18.79 -9.59
N ASN A 101 -14.72 -17.51 -9.64
CA ASN A 101 -14.60 -16.70 -8.44
C ASN A 101 -16.00 -16.25 -8.00
N THR A 102 -16.47 -16.74 -6.85
CA THR A 102 -17.79 -16.40 -6.26
C THR A 102 -17.66 -15.54 -4.99
N GLY A 103 -16.43 -15.27 -4.53
CA GLY A 103 -16.18 -14.55 -3.28
C GLY A 103 -16.53 -13.06 -3.38
N THR A 104 -17.06 -12.52 -2.29
CA THR A 104 -17.22 -11.08 -2.06
C THR A 104 -16.15 -10.64 -1.07
N GLY A 105 -15.36 -9.63 -1.42
CA GLY A 105 -14.43 -9.00 -0.50
C GLY A 105 -15.11 -7.85 0.23
N THR A 106 -14.87 -7.73 1.54
CA THR A 106 -15.30 -6.57 2.32
C THR A 106 -14.05 -5.89 2.86
N MET A 107 -13.93 -4.57 2.62
CA MET A 107 -12.93 -3.72 3.24
C MET A 107 -13.62 -2.87 4.30
N LEU A 108 -13.16 -3.00 5.54
CA LEU A 108 -13.62 -2.20 6.68
C LEU A 108 -12.52 -1.20 7.02
N ILE A 109 -12.85 0.09 7.00
CA ILE A 109 -11.93 1.17 7.36
C ILE A 109 -12.55 1.92 8.53
N ASP A 110 -11.88 1.90 9.68
CA ASP A 110 -12.32 2.65 10.87
C ASP A 110 -12.08 4.15 10.69
N TYR A 111 -10.85 4.52 10.29
CA TYR A 111 -10.52 5.91 10.00
C TYR A 111 -9.38 6.03 8.98
N VAL A 112 -9.27 7.23 8.40
CA VAL A 112 -8.14 7.68 7.58
C VAL A 112 -7.62 8.99 8.17
N LYS A 113 -6.31 9.11 8.33
CA LYS A 113 -5.65 10.33 8.79
C LYS A 113 -4.54 10.69 7.80
N VAL A 114 -4.46 11.97 7.48
CA VAL A 114 -3.40 12.55 6.66
C VAL A 114 -2.78 13.67 7.46
N TRP A 115 -1.46 13.61 7.60
CA TRP A 115 -0.66 14.67 8.21
C TRP A 115 0.13 15.35 7.10
N GLN A 116 0.14 16.68 7.13
CA GLN A 116 0.95 17.50 6.26
C GLN A 116 1.56 18.59 7.11
N ASP A 117 2.82 18.92 6.86
CA ASP A 117 3.38 20.15 7.41
C ASP A 117 2.54 21.33 6.90
N ARG A 118 2.24 22.26 7.79
CA ARG A 118 1.49 23.46 7.39
C ARG A 118 2.42 24.30 6.54
N SER A 119 1.98 24.61 5.32
CA SER A 119 2.62 25.61 4.47
C SER A 119 2.47 27.02 5.01
#